data_AF-A0A7S3HDE9-F1
#
_entry.id   AF-A0A7S3HDE9-F1
#
_cell.length_a   1.000
_cell.length_b   1.000
_cell.length_c   1.000
_cell.angle_alpha   90.00
_cell.angle_beta   90.00
_cell.angle_gamma   90.00
#
_symmetry.space_group_name_H-M   'P 1'
#
loop_
_entity.id
_entity.type
_entity.pdbx_description
1 polymer ?
#
loop_
_entity_poly.entity_id
_entity_poly.type
_entity_poly.pdbx_seq_one_letter_code
_entity_poly.pdbx_strand_id
1 'polypeptide(L)'
;FFLIKTIIMKNFGIFWLYWALSCILKVAVAQDLSNWLFFNRVYVEFGTNIGPHVSQRLFKYLKAVNSGHVEKIGKKALWESNQTANTHGKSLVLSFGNTTRSLKAIPKSQLDLLHPESFRLQLTTSTHNPNVYFLACNGLPLDPATHRNVSFDKQHIHYGAVVGAYACLEEIGFSFLHPLQPYIPSQIRISLPTSSVDNASNNTGSTSNENHTTVQVLLDRTESPYWPERAFHIHTQHPLELTEVLQGHDIPQFGPHGPSCKQFTKLKPLDDGYDHSLHRPVRSAYTDASHLHATPKPKSSAGDSQNTYCERWEDMVSDVDYLFEWSVANRLNKIEWLLLGSYKWGDEWSTRRKRLKTLVKLGHQYSLLIGVDVPLGNIQQHGWYMVNVRLPF
;
A
#
# COMPACT_ATOMS: atom_id res chain seq x y z
N PHE A 1 -19.20 -33.07 46.29
CA PHE A 1 -17.99 -33.79 45.84
C PHE A 1 -18.07 -34.31 44.40
N PHE A 2 -19.17 -34.95 43.97
CA PHE A 2 -19.32 -35.43 42.57
C PHE A 2 -19.35 -34.31 41.51
N LEU A 3 -19.93 -33.14 41.82
CA LEU A 3 -20.03 -32.01 40.88
C LEU A 3 -18.68 -31.30 40.60
N ILE A 4 -17.74 -31.34 41.55
CA ILE A 4 -16.40 -30.74 41.41
C ILE A 4 -15.50 -31.63 40.54
N LYS A 5 -15.67 -32.96 40.59
CA LYS A 5 -14.92 -33.91 39.76
C LYS A 5 -15.24 -33.76 38.26
N THR A 6 -16.49 -33.47 37.91
CA THR A 6 -16.91 -33.31 36.51
C THR A 6 -16.42 -32.01 35.88
N ILE A 7 -16.28 -30.94 36.67
CA ILE A 7 -15.75 -29.64 36.19
C ILE A 7 -14.23 -29.71 36.00
N ILE A 8 -13.51 -30.40 36.89
CA ILE A 8 -12.05 -30.58 36.77
C ILE A 8 -11.68 -31.46 35.56
N MET A 9 -12.46 -32.51 35.27
CA MET A 9 -12.20 -33.37 34.09
C MET A 9 -12.53 -32.70 32.75
N LYS A 10 -13.54 -31.82 32.68
CA LYS A 10 -13.84 -31.06 31.45
C LYS A 10 -12.77 -30.02 31.13
N ASN A 11 -12.18 -29.38 32.14
CA ASN A 11 -11.11 -28.40 31.94
C ASN A 11 -9.76 -29.04 31.58
N PHE A 12 -9.48 -30.25 32.06
CA PHE A 12 -8.26 -30.99 31.70
C PHE A 12 -8.22 -31.36 30.22
N GLY A 13 -9.37 -31.71 29.62
CA GLY A 13 -9.46 -32.02 28.19
C GLY A 13 -9.22 -30.80 27.29
N ILE A 14 -9.75 -29.63 27.67
CA ILE A 14 -9.55 -28.37 26.93
C ILE A 14 -8.09 -27.92 27.00
N PHE A 15 -7.43 -28.07 28.16
CA PHE A 15 -6.01 -27.74 28.30
C PHE A 15 -5.12 -28.64 27.46
N TRP A 16 -5.39 -29.95 27.41
CA TRP A 16 -4.67 -30.88 26.54
C TRP A 16 -4.91 -30.59 25.06
N LEU A 17 -6.14 -30.22 24.67
CA LEU A 17 -6.43 -29.83 23.29
C LEU A 17 -5.69 -28.55 22.90
N TYR A 18 -5.66 -27.54 23.76
CA TYR A 18 -4.90 -26.31 23.54
C TYR A 18 -3.39 -26.56 23.47
N TRP A 19 -2.86 -27.42 24.35
CA TRP A 19 -1.45 -27.76 24.36
C TRP A 19 -1.06 -28.59 23.14
N ALA A 20 -1.86 -29.58 22.78
CA ALA A 20 -1.66 -30.37 21.56
C ALA A 20 -1.80 -29.50 20.31
N LEU A 21 -2.81 -28.63 20.22
CA LEU A 21 -2.98 -27.70 19.11
C LEU A 21 -1.83 -26.69 19.05
N SER A 22 -1.33 -26.20 20.18
CA SER A 22 -0.14 -25.33 20.26
C SER A 22 1.13 -26.06 19.83
N CYS A 23 1.32 -27.31 20.23
CA CYS A 23 2.45 -28.14 19.81
C CYS A 23 2.37 -28.48 18.31
N ILE A 24 1.20 -28.84 17.79
CA ILE A 24 0.97 -29.08 16.36
C ILE A 24 1.19 -27.78 15.57
N LEU A 25 0.68 -26.63 16.03
CA LEU A 25 0.95 -25.34 15.40
C LEU A 25 2.45 -25.00 15.43
N LYS A 26 3.13 -25.23 16.55
CA LYS A 26 4.57 -24.95 16.69
C LYS A 26 5.40 -25.86 15.79
N VAL A 27 5.05 -27.15 15.67
CA VAL A 27 5.76 -28.09 14.80
C VAL A 27 5.47 -27.79 13.33
N ALA A 28 4.22 -27.50 12.96
CA ALA A 28 3.86 -27.10 11.60
C ALA A 28 4.50 -25.76 11.19
N VAL A 29 4.60 -24.80 12.11
CA VAL A 29 5.28 -23.51 11.87
C VAL A 29 6.80 -23.66 11.85
N ALA A 30 7.38 -24.53 12.67
CA ALA A 30 8.83 -24.72 12.74
C ALA A 30 9.42 -25.48 11.53
N GLN A 31 8.66 -26.41 10.94
CA GLN A 31 9.15 -27.18 9.79
C GLN A 31 9.23 -26.38 8.47
N ASP A 32 8.59 -25.21 8.38
CA ASP A 32 8.63 -24.39 7.17
C ASP A 32 9.61 -23.21 7.25
N LEU A 33 10.29 -23.01 8.39
CA LEU A 33 11.24 -21.91 8.53
C LEU A 33 12.55 -22.12 7.77
N SER A 34 12.88 -23.35 7.37
CA SER A 34 14.10 -23.65 6.59
C SER A 34 14.10 -23.01 5.20
N ASN A 35 12.91 -22.67 4.66
CA ASN A 35 12.76 -22.12 3.32
C ASN A 35 12.85 -20.59 3.27
N TRP A 36 13.05 -19.94 4.41
CA TRP A 36 13.07 -18.48 4.48
C TRP A 36 14.48 -17.93 4.34
N LEU A 37 14.65 -17.01 3.38
CA LEU A 37 15.81 -16.14 3.29
C LEU A 37 15.58 -14.91 4.16
N PHE A 38 16.57 -14.58 4.99
CA PHE A 38 16.58 -13.37 5.80
C PHE A 38 17.71 -12.45 5.34
N PHE A 39 17.44 -11.14 5.29
CA PHE A 39 18.39 -10.17 4.75
C PHE A 39 18.78 -9.13 5.79
N ASN A 40 20.07 -8.87 5.91
CA ASN A 40 20.64 -7.89 6.84
C ASN A 40 20.86 -6.53 6.18
N ARG A 41 20.96 -6.53 4.84
CA ARG A 41 21.19 -5.34 4.02
C ARG A 41 20.25 -5.36 2.84
N VAL A 42 19.66 -4.21 2.57
CA VAL A 42 18.74 -4.02 1.44
C VAL A 42 19.18 -2.80 0.66
N TYR A 43 19.45 -3.00 -0.61
CA TYR A 43 19.75 -1.95 -1.56
C TYR A 43 18.52 -1.74 -2.43
N VAL A 44 18.17 -0.50 -2.73
CA VAL A 44 16.99 -0.19 -3.55
C VAL A 44 17.29 0.78 -4.66
N GLU A 45 16.81 0.47 -5.86
CA GLU A 45 16.75 1.38 -7.00
C GLU A 45 15.33 1.52 -7.54
N PHE A 46 15.04 2.70 -8.08
CA PHE A 46 13.74 3.05 -8.63
C PHE A 46 13.89 3.52 -10.08
N GLY A 47 13.10 2.93 -10.96
CA GLY A 47 12.94 3.33 -12.34
C GLY A 47 12.16 4.63 -12.44
N THR A 48 12.31 5.32 -13.56
CA THR A 48 11.58 6.58 -13.80
C THR A 48 10.08 6.33 -13.99
N ASN A 49 9.70 5.14 -14.46
CA ASN A 49 8.30 4.77 -14.70
C ASN A 49 7.49 4.42 -13.43
N ILE A 50 8.11 4.46 -12.24
CA ILE A 50 7.41 4.35 -10.95
C ILE A 50 6.90 5.72 -10.48
N GLY A 51 7.52 6.81 -10.92
CA GLY A 51 7.25 8.15 -10.42
C GLY A 51 7.90 8.44 -9.06
N PRO A 52 8.19 9.71 -8.74
CA PRO A 52 8.89 10.10 -7.52
C PRO A 52 8.08 9.85 -6.26
N HIS A 53 6.76 10.09 -6.29
CA HIS A 53 5.86 9.92 -5.13
C HIS A 53 5.85 8.47 -4.62
N VAL A 54 5.55 7.52 -5.51
CA VAL A 54 5.55 6.09 -5.18
C VAL A 54 6.94 5.64 -4.75
N SER A 55 8.00 6.08 -5.43
CA SER A 55 9.38 5.74 -5.05
C SER A 55 9.73 6.17 -3.61
N GLN A 56 9.33 7.38 -3.22
CA GLN A 56 9.52 7.88 -1.85
C GLN A 56 8.73 7.05 -0.84
N ARG A 57 7.49 6.69 -1.17
CA ARG A 57 6.61 5.87 -0.32
C ARG A 57 7.17 4.46 -0.09
N LEU A 58 7.56 3.77 -1.15
CA LEU A 58 8.20 2.46 -1.08
C LEU A 58 9.47 2.51 -0.22
N PHE A 59 10.31 3.54 -0.41
CA PHE A 59 11.53 3.70 0.37
C PHE A 59 11.27 3.95 1.85
N LYS A 60 10.22 4.72 2.18
CA LYS A 60 9.77 4.95 3.54
C LYS A 60 9.44 3.63 4.25
N TYR A 61 8.72 2.72 3.59
CA TYR A 61 8.40 1.41 4.17
C TYR A 61 9.61 0.55 4.41
N LEU A 62 10.50 0.46 3.42
CA LEU A 62 11.73 -0.31 3.56
C LEU A 62 12.57 0.20 4.74
N LYS A 63 12.72 1.52 4.89
CA LYS A 63 13.43 2.13 6.03
C LYS A 63 12.76 1.90 7.38
N ALA A 64 11.45 1.66 7.42
CA ALA A 64 10.73 1.43 8.66
C ALA A 64 10.92 0.01 9.22
N VAL A 65 11.57 -0.89 8.48
CA VAL A 65 11.91 -2.25 8.95
C VAL A 65 13.11 -2.17 9.89
N ASN A 66 12.96 -2.69 11.11
CA ASN A 66 13.97 -2.57 12.17
C ASN A 66 15.24 -3.44 11.97
N SER A 67 15.19 -4.46 11.11
CA SER A 67 16.20 -5.53 11.12
C SER A 67 17.40 -5.33 10.17
N GLY A 68 17.56 -4.19 9.51
CA GLY A 68 18.58 -4.09 8.47
C GLY A 68 18.90 -2.69 7.97
N HIS A 69 20.06 -2.58 7.33
CA HIS A 69 20.49 -1.35 6.66
C HIS A 69 19.82 -1.26 5.29
N VAL A 70 18.98 -0.25 5.10
CA VAL A 70 18.33 0.04 3.81
C VAL A 70 18.97 1.26 3.15
N GLU A 71 19.51 1.07 1.95
CA GLU A 71 20.22 2.10 1.20
C GLU A 71 19.66 2.27 -0.21
N LYS A 72 19.41 3.52 -0.61
CA LYS A 72 19.05 3.82 -2.01
C LYS A 72 20.31 3.89 -2.85
N ILE A 73 20.42 3.03 -3.85
CA ILE A 73 21.55 3.01 -4.79
C ILE A 73 21.22 3.84 -6.03
N GLY A 74 22.20 4.63 -6.49
CA GLY A 74 22.07 5.43 -7.71
C GLY A 74 22.40 4.64 -8.98
N LYS A 75 22.14 5.24 -10.16
CA LYS A 75 22.42 4.66 -11.49
C LYS A 75 23.88 4.20 -11.70
N LYS A 76 24.82 4.75 -10.93
CA LYS A 76 26.27 4.57 -11.08
C LYS A 76 26.88 3.57 -10.10
N ALA A 77 26.07 2.87 -9.30
CA ALA A 77 26.60 1.95 -8.29
C ALA A 77 27.28 0.75 -8.95
N LEU A 78 28.61 0.87 -9.08
CA LEU A 78 29.66 -0.14 -9.24
C LEU A 78 29.64 -1.16 -8.08
N TRP A 79 28.47 -1.68 -7.72
CA TRP A 79 28.35 -2.67 -6.64
C TRP A 79 28.97 -4.02 -7.08
N GLU A 80 29.01 -4.28 -8.40
CA GLU A 80 29.52 -5.53 -8.96
C GLU A 80 31.04 -5.68 -8.82
N SER A 81 31.79 -4.58 -8.60
CA SER A 81 33.24 -4.65 -8.69
C SER A 81 34.02 -4.71 -7.38
N ASN A 82 33.54 -4.22 -6.22
CA ASN A 82 34.44 -4.14 -5.03
C ASN A 82 33.85 -4.17 -3.61
N GLN A 83 32.52 -4.09 -3.39
CA GLN A 83 32.00 -3.90 -2.01
C GLN A 83 31.42 -5.14 -1.31
N THR A 84 31.45 -6.32 -1.95
CA THR A 84 30.80 -7.53 -1.41
C THR A 84 31.72 -8.53 -0.73
N ALA A 85 33.04 -8.29 -0.72
CA ALA A 85 33.99 -9.28 -0.25
C ALA A 85 33.95 -9.51 1.29
N ASN A 86 33.28 -8.67 2.08
CA ASN A 86 33.38 -8.73 3.56
C ASN A 86 32.05 -8.56 4.33
N THR A 87 30.89 -8.73 3.72
CA THR A 87 29.63 -8.68 4.47
C THR A 87 29.26 -10.07 4.97
N HIS A 88 29.33 -10.30 6.29
CA HIS A 88 28.95 -11.56 6.96
C HIS A 88 27.43 -11.88 6.93
N GLY A 89 26.69 -11.50 5.89
CA GLY A 89 25.24 -11.72 5.81
C GLY A 89 24.68 -11.62 4.39
N LYS A 90 23.43 -12.07 4.24
CA LYS A 90 22.71 -12.01 2.96
C LYS A 90 22.27 -10.59 2.67
N SER A 91 22.44 -10.16 1.42
CA SER A 91 22.00 -8.87 0.91
C SER A 91 20.92 -9.04 -0.15
N LEU A 92 19.93 -8.14 -0.12
CA LEU A 92 18.87 -8.08 -1.12
C LEU A 92 19.00 -6.78 -1.93
N VAL A 93 18.95 -6.87 -3.25
CA VAL A 93 18.86 -5.72 -4.14
C VAL A 93 17.45 -5.70 -4.72
N LEU A 94 16.66 -4.70 -4.30
CA LEU A 94 15.32 -4.42 -4.79
C LEU A 94 15.40 -3.46 -5.97
N SER A 95 14.78 -3.85 -7.08
CA SER A 95 14.87 -3.12 -8.33
C SER A 95 13.47 -2.88 -8.91
N PHE A 96 12.92 -1.69 -8.66
CA PHE A 96 11.53 -1.35 -9.01
C PHE A 96 11.45 -0.58 -10.33
N GLY A 97 10.64 -1.05 -11.28
CA GLY A 97 10.38 -0.36 -12.55
C GLY A 97 11.49 -0.55 -13.59
N ASN A 98 11.66 0.41 -14.49
CA ASN A 98 12.55 0.35 -15.64
C ASN A 98 14.01 0.69 -15.34
N THR A 99 14.54 0.24 -14.20
CA THR A 99 15.97 0.41 -13.89
C THR A 99 16.83 -0.46 -14.80
N THR A 100 18.13 -0.16 -14.89
CA THR A 100 19.07 -0.97 -15.67
C THR A 100 19.11 -2.43 -15.18
N ARG A 101 19.06 -2.69 -13.85
CA ARG A 101 19.07 -4.07 -13.33
C ARG A 101 17.75 -4.76 -13.58
N SER A 102 16.62 -4.09 -13.38
CA SER A 102 15.32 -4.69 -13.67
C SER A 102 15.17 -5.04 -15.14
N LEU A 103 15.68 -4.22 -16.06
CA LEU A 103 15.63 -4.51 -17.50
C LEU A 103 16.62 -5.60 -17.93
N LYS A 104 17.67 -5.86 -17.15
CA LYS A 104 18.55 -7.02 -17.35
C LYS A 104 17.89 -8.32 -16.90
N ALA A 105 17.22 -8.29 -15.75
CA ALA A 105 16.47 -9.42 -15.21
C ALA A 105 15.19 -9.72 -16.00
N ILE A 106 14.46 -8.66 -16.35
CA ILE A 106 13.19 -8.69 -17.09
C ILE A 106 13.36 -7.87 -18.38
N PRO A 107 13.95 -8.45 -19.44
CA PRO A 107 14.14 -7.78 -20.72
C PRO A 107 12.84 -7.24 -21.29
N LYS A 108 12.95 -6.14 -22.06
CA LYS A 108 11.82 -5.56 -22.76
C LYS A 108 11.08 -6.58 -23.63
N SER A 109 11.81 -7.49 -24.29
CA SER A 109 11.19 -8.57 -25.08
C SER A 109 10.27 -9.49 -24.29
N GLN A 110 10.47 -9.63 -22.97
CA GLN A 110 9.56 -10.36 -22.10
C GLN A 110 8.37 -9.51 -21.67
N LEU A 111 8.58 -8.21 -21.42
CA LEU A 111 7.51 -7.28 -21.06
C LEU A 111 6.55 -7.05 -22.23
N ASP A 112 7.07 -6.96 -23.45
CA ASP A 112 6.29 -6.74 -24.67
C ASP A 112 5.33 -7.91 -24.98
N LEU A 113 5.52 -9.08 -24.35
CA LEU A 113 4.61 -10.23 -24.44
C LEU A 113 3.44 -10.18 -23.43
N LEU A 114 3.48 -9.24 -22.48
CA LEU A 114 2.45 -9.13 -21.45
C LEU A 114 1.27 -8.27 -21.94
N HIS A 115 0.11 -8.49 -21.31
CA HIS A 115 -1.03 -7.60 -21.49
C HIS A 115 -0.75 -6.22 -20.84
N PRO A 116 -1.43 -5.15 -21.27
CA PRO A 116 -1.36 -3.88 -20.56
C PRO A 116 -1.69 -4.04 -19.07
N GLU A 117 -1.14 -3.16 -18.24
CA GLU A 117 -1.24 -3.20 -16.77
C GLU A 117 -0.61 -4.43 -16.07
N SER A 118 -0.15 -5.42 -16.83
CA SER A 118 0.56 -6.57 -16.28
C SER A 118 1.93 -6.19 -15.72
N PHE A 119 2.43 -7.03 -14.82
CA PHE A 119 3.78 -6.94 -14.30
C PHE A 119 4.43 -8.30 -14.18
N ARG A 120 5.75 -8.28 -14.11
CA ARG A 120 6.58 -9.45 -13.82
C ARG A 120 7.51 -9.12 -12.68
N LEU A 121 7.75 -10.13 -11.85
CA LEU A 121 8.64 -10.11 -10.70
C LEU A 121 9.56 -11.31 -10.79
N GLN A 122 10.85 -11.09 -10.57
CA GLN A 122 11.87 -12.14 -10.66
C GLN A 122 12.89 -12.02 -9.52
N LEU A 123 13.09 -13.13 -8.80
CA LEU A 123 14.17 -13.27 -7.83
C LEU A 123 15.29 -14.11 -8.44
N THR A 124 16.51 -13.59 -8.42
CA THR A 124 17.71 -14.30 -8.88
C THR A 124 18.84 -14.19 -7.87
N THR A 125 19.81 -15.10 -7.94
CA THR A 125 21.07 -14.99 -7.19
C THR A 125 22.15 -14.32 -8.04
N SER A 126 23.06 -13.58 -7.40
CA SER A 126 24.24 -13.07 -8.10
C SER A 126 25.15 -14.20 -8.55
N THR A 127 25.64 -14.12 -9.79
CA THR A 127 26.67 -15.02 -10.33
C THR A 127 28.03 -14.84 -9.65
N HIS A 128 28.26 -13.69 -9.02
CA HIS A 128 29.53 -13.34 -8.39
C HIS A 128 29.52 -13.55 -6.86
N ASN A 129 28.34 -13.53 -6.23
CA ASN A 129 28.24 -13.70 -4.78
C ASN A 129 26.93 -14.42 -4.39
N PRO A 130 26.98 -15.67 -3.90
CA PRO A 130 25.78 -16.44 -3.55
C PRO A 130 24.98 -15.84 -2.39
N ASN A 131 25.55 -14.91 -1.62
CA ASN A 131 24.86 -14.21 -0.55
C ASN A 131 24.09 -12.97 -1.03
N VAL A 132 24.07 -12.69 -2.33
CA VAL A 132 23.36 -11.53 -2.86
C VAL A 132 22.26 -11.95 -3.82
N TYR A 133 21.08 -11.44 -3.53
CA TYR A 133 19.85 -11.75 -4.22
C TYR A 133 19.33 -10.48 -4.90
N PHE A 134 18.83 -10.62 -6.12
CA PHE A 134 18.21 -9.54 -6.88
C PHE A 134 16.73 -9.84 -7.03
N LEU A 135 15.89 -8.99 -6.46
CA LEU A 135 14.44 -9.04 -6.66
C LEU A 135 14.04 -7.84 -7.53
N ALA A 136 13.78 -8.12 -8.79
CA ALA A 136 13.40 -7.14 -9.79
C ALA A 136 11.90 -7.23 -10.08
N CYS A 137 11.25 -6.09 -10.30
CA CYS A 137 9.88 -6.05 -10.80
C CYS A 137 9.68 -4.89 -11.77
N ASN A 138 8.98 -5.13 -12.87
CA ASN A 138 8.59 -4.08 -13.81
C ASN A 138 7.26 -4.45 -14.47
N GLY A 139 6.59 -3.47 -15.07
CA GLY A 139 5.29 -3.68 -15.69
C GLY A 139 4.94 -2.65 -16.74
N LEU A 140 3.82 -2.93 -17.40
CA LEU A 140 3.31 -2.15 -18.53
C LEU A 140 2.40 -1.02 -18.05
N PRO A 141 2.24 0.05 -18.86
CA PRO A 141 1.33 1.15 -18.54
C PRO A 141 -0.14 0.71 -18.58
N LEU A 142 -1.02 1.62 -18.15
CA LEU A 142 -2.47 1.49 -18.37
C LEU A 142 -2.79 1.22 -19.84
N ASP A 143 -3.80 0.40 -20.08
CA ASP A 143 -4.21 0.04 -21.43
C ASP A 143 -4.54 1.29 -22.30
N PRO A 144 -3.87 1.47 -23.45
CA PRO A 144 -4.19 2.55 -24.38
C PRO A 144 -5.61 2.46 -24.95
N ALA A 145 -6.15 1.25 -25.11
CA ALA A 145 -7.40 1.00 -25.82
C ALA A 145 -8.64 1.23 -24.95
N THR A 146 -8.63 0.81 -23.70
CA THR A 146 -9.76 0.96 -22.75
C THR A 146 -9.77 2.32 -22.07
N HIS A 147 -8.61 2.82 -21.62
CA HIS A 147 -8.52 4.08 -20.87
C HIS A 147 -8.28 5.29 -21.76
N ARG A 148 -9.22 5.60 -22.65
CA ARG A 148 -9.12 6.74 -23.57
C ARG A 148 -9.38 8.06 -22.84
N ASN A 149 -8.82 9.16 -23.34
CA ASN A 149 -9.08 10.53 -22.84
C ASN A 149 -8.73 10.77 -21.36
N VAL A 150 -7.72 10.07 -20.83
CA VAL A 150 -7.20 10.35 -19.49
C VAL A 150 -6.45 11.67 -19.46
N SER A 151 -6.48 12.36 -18.32
CA SER A 151 -5.86 13.68 -18.16
C SER A 151 -4.39 13.64 -17.71
N PHE A 152 -3.73 12.50 -17.85
CA PHE A 152 -2.32 12.30 -17.54
C PHE A 152 -1.64 11.38 -18.55
N ASP A 153 -0.31 11.46 -18.62
CA ASP A 153 0.49 10.60 -19.49
C ASP A 153 0.67 9.21 -18.88
N LYS A 154 0.01 8.21 -19.47
CA LYS A 154 0.08 6.80 -19.07
C LYS A 154 1.48 6.20 -19.26
N GLN A 155 2.31 6.78 -20.12
CA GLN A 155 3.69 6.33 -20.37
C GLN A 155 4.69 6.92 -19.36
N HIS A 156 4.29 7.96 -18.63
CA HIS A 156 5.16 8.56 -17.62
C HIS A 156 5.25 7.69 -16.35
N ILE A 157 4.10 7.22 -15.84
CA ILE A 157 4.01 6.32 -14.69
C ILE A 157 3.26 5.05 -15.13
N HIS A 158 3.97 3.94 -15.19
CA HIS A 158 3.41 2.67 -15.60
C HIS A 158 2.64 2.04 -14.45
N TYR A 159 1.32 1.91 -14.60
CA TYR A 159 0.48 1.28 -13.58
C TYR A 159 0.96 -0.12 -13.19
N GLY A 160 1.30 -0.99 -14.16
CA GLY A 160 1.84 -2.31 -13.87
C GLY A 160 3.15 -2.26 -13.09
N ALA A 161 4.02 -1.28 -13.35
CA ALA A 161 5.26 -1.12 -12.58
C ALA A 161 4.97 -0.68 -11.13
N VAL A 162 4.02 0.24 -10.91
CA VAL A 162 3.58 0.67 -9.58
C VAL A 162 3.02 -0.53 -8.80
N VAL A 163 2.08 -1.27 -9.40
CA VAL A 163 1.47 -2.43 -8.78
C VAL A 163 2.48 -3.55 -8.51
N GLY A 164 3.37 -3.84 -9.47
CA GLY A 164 4.44 -4.82 -9.31
C GLY A 164 5.40 -4.46 -8.18
N ALA A 165 5.60 -3.17 -7.90
CA ALA A 165 6.40 -2.72 -6.76
C ALA A 165 5.73 -3.03 -5.42
N TYR A 166 4.41 -2.86 -5.29
CA TYR A 166 3.67 -3.29 -4.10
C TYR A 166 3.63 -4.82 -3.98
N ALA A 167 3.50 -5.55 -5.10
CA ALA A 167 3.63 -7.00 -5.13
C ALA A 167 4.99 -7.47 -4.58
N CYS A 168 6.07 -6.79 -4.99
CA CYS A 168 7.41 -7.03 -4.48
C CYS A 168 7.55 -6.76 -2.98
N LEU A 169 6.88 -5.74 -2.45
CA LEU A 169 6.80 -5.54 -0.99
C LEU A 169 6.04 -6.69 -0.30
N GLU A 170 4.96 -7.18 -0.89
CA GLU A 170 4.21 -8.33 -0.35
C GLU A 170 5.09 -9.60 -0.28
N GLU A 171 5.89 -9.87 -1.33
CA GLU A 171 6.84 -11.00 -1.36
C GLU A 171 7.88 -10.95 -0.23
N ILE A 172 8.26 -9.75 0.22
CA ILE A 172 9.23 -9.57 1.31
C ILE A 172 8.59 -9.39 2.70
N GLY A 173 7.26 -9.61 2.79
CA GLY A 173 6.51 -9.71 4.04
C GLY A 173 5.68 -8.49 4.44
N PHE A 174 5.55 -7.46 3.60
CA PHE A 174 4.61 -6.37 3.84
C PHE A 174 3.17 -6.81 3.56
N SER A 175 2.20 -6.08 4.11
CA SER A 175 0.78 -6.30 3.78
C SER A 175 -0.02 -5.00 3.84
N PHE A 176 -1.00 -4.87 2.95
CA PHE A 176 -1.80 -3.66 2.75
C PHE A 176 -3.29 -3.94 2.97
N LEU A 177 -3.63 -4.58 4.10
CA LEU A 177 -5.02 -4.93 4.43
C LEU A 177 -5.88 -3.70 4.75
N HIS A 178 -5.33 -2.76 5.51
CA HIS A 178 -6.02 -1.54 5.93
C HIS A 178 -5.38 -0.31 5.29
N PRO A 179 -6.15 0.65 4.73
CA PRO A 179 -5.58 1.78 4.01
C PRO A 179 -4.67 2.66 4.87
N LEU A 180 -5.05 2.89 6.14
CA LEU A 180 -4.29 3.75 7.04
C LEU A 180 -3.22 3.00 7.86
N GLN A 181 -3.13 1.68 7.73
CA GLN A 181 -2.27 0.87 8.58
C GLN A 181 -1.68 -0.31 7.80
N PRO A 182 -0.73 -0.04 6.88
CA PRO A 182 0.05 -1.10 6.26
C PRO A 182 0.85 -1.85 7.32
N TYR A 183 0.89 -3.18 7.20
CA TYR A 183 1.73 -4.03 8.02
C TYR A 183 3.18 -3.96 7.53
N ILE A 184 4.07 -3.54 8.42
CA ILE A 184 5.51 -3.49 8.18
C ILE A 184 6.13 -4.69 8.90
N PRO A 185 6.82 -5.61 8.18
CA PRO A 185 7.42 -6.76 8.83
C PRO A 185 8.56 -6.32 9.75
N SER A 186 8.77 -7.05 10.85
CA SER A 186 9.92 -6.81 11.72
C SER A 186 11.25 -7.09 11.02
N GLN A 187 11.24 -7.94 9.98
CA GLN A 187 12.39 -8.30 9.17
C GLN A 187 12.01 -8.61 7.73
N ILE A 188 12.83 -8.16 6.77
CA ILE A 188 12.70 -8.51 5.36
C ILE A 188 13.12 -9.96 5.15
N ARG A 189 12.18 -10.75 4.62
CA ARG A 189 12.36 -12.18 4.38
C ARG A 189 11.60 -12.62 3.13
N ILE A 190 12.11 -13.64 2.44
CA ILE A 190 11.45 -14.24 1.27
C ILE A 190 11.33 -15.74 1.50
N SER A 191 10.16 -16.31 1.21
CA SER A 191 9.96 -17.77 1.19
C SER A 191 10.40 -18.34 -0.15
N LEU A 192 11.25 -19.36 -0.14
CA LEU A 192 11.66 -20.08 -1.34
C LEU A 192 10.75 -21.29 -1.59
N PRO A 193 10.41 -21.60 -2.85
CA PRO A 193 9.67 -22.82 -3.16
C PRO A 193 10.48 -24.06 -2.73
N THR A 194 9.86 -24.98 -1.99
CA THR A 194 10.50 -26.23 -1.52
C THR A 194 11.10 -27.08 -2.64
N SER A 195 10.49 -27.06 -3.83
CA SER A 195 10.97 -27.82 -5.00
C SER A 195 12.29 -27.32 -5.60
N SER A 196 12.78 -26.14 -5.19
CA SER A 196 14.00 -25.55 -5.74
C SER A 196 15.30 -26.07 -5.10
N VAL A 197 15.21 -26.76 -3.95
CA VAL A 197 16.39 -27.19 -3.18
C VAL A 197 16.89 -28.58 -3.60
N ASP A 198 15.99 -29.49 -3.97
CA ASP A 198 16.37 -30.91 -4.18
C ASP A 198 16.94 -31.21 -5.57
N ASN A 199 16.70 -30.36 -6.57
CA ASN A 199 17.18 -30.59 -7.94
C ASN A 199 18.62 -30.12 -8.19
N ALA A 200 19.24 -29.38 -7.27
CA ALA A 200 20.60 -28.88 -7.45
C ALA A 200 21.69 -29.94 -7.23
N SER A 201 21.41 -31.03 -6.50
CA SER A 201 22.43 -32.03 -6.13
C SER A 201 22.59 -33.20 -7.11
N ASN A 202 21.65 -33.44 -8.03
CA ASN A 202 21.60 -34.71 -8.78
C ASN A 202 22.08 -34.65 -10.24
N ASN A 203 22.59 -33.51 -10.72
CA ASN A 203 23.05 -33.35 -12.11
C ASN A 203 24.59 -33.45 -12.27
N THR A 204 25.20 -34.48 -11.69
CA THR A 204 26.67 -34.74 -11.75
C THR A 204 27.13 -35.48 -13.02
N GLY A 205 26.27 -35.64 -14.05
CA GLY A 205 26.54 -36.52 -15.20
C GLY A 205 26.86 -35.88 -16.56
N SER A 206 26.88 -34.56 -16.72
CA SER A 206 27.07 -33.92 -18.03
C SER A 206 28.44 -33.25 -18.18
N THR A 207 29.34 -33.88 -18.94
CA THR A 207 30.74 -33.47 -19.20
C THR A 207 30.92 -32.48 -20.36
N SER A 208 30.04 -31.48 -20.53
CA SER A 208 30.23 -30.43 -21.55
C SER A 208 30.89 -29.18 -20.94
N ASN A 209 32.13 -28.92 -21.36
CA ASN A 209 33.07 -27.87 -20.89
C ASN A 209 32.68 -26.41 -21.20
N GLU A 210 31.40 -26.03 -21.14
CA GLU A 210 31.03 -24.61 -21.25
C GLU A 210 30.77 -24.04 -19.86
N ASN A 211 31.69 -23.18 -19.41
CA ASN A 211 31.60 -22.40 -18.16
C ASN A 211 30.49 -21.34 -18.22
N HIS A 212 29.26 -21.73 -18.56
CA HIS A 212 28.13 -20.82 -18.51
C HIS A 212 27.59 -20.78 -17.07
N THR A 213 28.07 -19.80 -16.30
CA THR A 213 27.48 -19.45 -14.99
C THR A 213 26.01 -19.10 -15.20
N THR A 214 25.14 -20.09 -15.03
CA THR A 214 23.71 -19.95 -15.23
C THR A 214 23.13 -19.22 -14.02
N VAL A 215 22.47 -18.09 -14.26
CA VAL A 215 21.74 -17.36 -13.22
C VAL A 215 20.57 -18.23 -12.77
N GLN A 216 20.54 -18.63 -11.49
CA GLN A 216 19.41 -19.38 -10.95
C GLN A 216 18.24 -18.42 -10.68
N VAL A 217 17.10 -18.68 -11.32
CA VAL A 217 15.84 -18.01 -11.04
C VAL A 217 15.15 -18.75 -9.90
N LEU A 218 14.97 -18.06 -8.78
CA LEU A 218 14.37 -18.61 -7.55
C LEU A 218 12.86 -18.35 -7.45
N LEU A 219 12.41 -17.26 -8.07
CA LEU A 219 11.01 -16.85 -8.17
C LEU A 219 10.80 -16.18 -9.51
N ASP A 220 9.73 -16.54 -10.20
CA ASP A 220 9.29 -15.89 -11.44
C ASP A 220 7.76 -15.83 -11.42
N ARG A 221 7.23 -14.63 -11.17
CA ARG A 221 5.80 -14.37 -11.03
C ARG A 221 5.39 -13.35 -12.06
N THR A 222 4.37 -13.68 -12.83
CA THR A 222 3.72 -12.75 -13.76
C THR A 222 2.25 -12.63 -13.38
N GLU A 223 1.75 -11.40 -13.30
CA GLU A 223 0.34 -11.11 -13.07
C GLU A 223 -0.19 -10.25 -14.21
N SER A 224 -1.42 -10.56 -14.62
CA SER A 224 -2.16 -9.79 -15.61
C SER A 224 -3.59 -9.61 -15.10
N PRO A 225 -4.17 -8.40 -15.19
CA PRO A 225 -5.55 -8.23 -14.81
C PRO A 225 -6.46 -8.92 -15.84
N TYR A 226 -7.49 -9.60 -15.33
CA TYR A 226 -8.55 -10.12 -16.19
C TYR A 226 -9.51 -9.00 -16.64
N TRP A 227 -9.90 -8.13 -15.70
CA TRP A 227 -10.80 -7.00 -15.98
C TRP A 227 -9.98 -5.73 -16.24
N PRO A 228 -10.24 -4.98 -17.33
CA PRO A 228 -9.50 -3.75 -17.65
C PRO A 228 -9.80 -2.60 -16.68
N GLU A 229 -10.98 -2.59 -16.05
CA GLU A 229 -11.33 -1.63 -14.99
C GLU A 229 -11.60 -2.39 -13.69
N ARG A 230 -10.96 -1.94 -12.60
CA ARG A 230 -11.08 -2.51 -11.26
C ARG A 230 -11.16 -1.34 -10.29
N ALA A 231 -12.37 -1.04 -9.83
CA ALA A 231 -12.67 0.21 -9.15
C ALA A 231 -13.06 -0.01 -7.69
N PHE A 232 -12.67 0.94 -6.84
CA PHE A 232 -13.34 1.17 -5.56
C PHE A 232 -14.24 2.40 -5.71
N HIS A 233 -15.53 2.19 -5.47
CA HIS A 233 -16.52 3.26 -5.50
C HIS A 233 -16.93 3.60 -4.08
N ILE A 234 -16.64 4.83 -3.63
CA ILE A 234 -17.07 5.32 -2.31
C ILE A 234 -18.47 5.90 -2.44
N HIS A 235 -19.43 5.10 -1.97
CA HIS A 235 -20.84 5.47 -1.93
C HIS A 235 -21.25 5.69 -0.47
N THR A 236 -21.66 6.89 -0.08
CA THR A 236 -22.14 7.13 1.28
C THR A 236 -23.51 7.80 1.31
N GLN A 237 -24.40 7.23 2.12
CA GLN A 237 -25.60 7.85 2.66
C GLN A 237 -25.32 8.23 4.12
N HIS A 238 -24.53 9.28 4.38
CA HIS A 238 -24.23 9.87 5.70
C HIS A 238 -22.93 9.37 6.41
N PRO A 239 -22.38 10.20 7.32
CA PRO A 239 -21.03 10.74 7.22
C PRO A 239 -19.97 9.69 7.56
N LEU A 240 -18.99 9.56 6.67
CA LEU A 240 -17.68 8.99 6.97
C LEU A 240 -16.71 10.10 6.65
N GLU A 241 -15.79 10.44 7.57
CA GLU A 241 -14.95 11.66 7.51
C GLU A 241 -14.21 11.84 6.17
N LEU A 242 -13.99 10.77 5.41
CA LEU A 242 -13.38 10.85 4.09
C LEU A 242 -14.29 11.52 3.03
N THR A 243 -15.61 11.48 3.21
CA THR A 243 -16.59 12.01 2.25
C THR A 243 -16.41 13.52 2.09
N GLU A 244 -16.31 14.26 3.19
CA GLU A 244 -16.09 15.71 3.18
C GLU A 244 -14.81 16.07 2.43
N VAL A 245 -13.74 15.29 2.62
CA VAL A 245 -12.46 15.46 1.92
C VAL A 245 -12.62 15.25 0.42
N LEU A 246 -13.29 14.17 0.03
CA LEU A 246 -13.56 13.85 -1.37
C LEU A 246 -14.50 14.87 -2.03
N GLN A 247 -15.33 15.55 -1.24
CA GLN A 247 -16.13 16.69 -1.71
C GLN A 247 -15.34 18.01 -1.77
N GLY A 248 -14.20 18.12 -1.09
CA GLY A 248 -13.40 19.34 -1.02
C GLY A 248 -13.75 20.27 0.14
N HIS A 249 -14.31 19.76 1.23
CA HIS A 249 -14.70 20.54 2.42
C HIS A 249 -13.88 20.18 3.66
N ASP A 250 -13.81 21.10 4.63
CA ASP A 250 -13.24 20.86 5.96
C ASP A 250 -14.25 20.10 6.86
N ILE A 251 -13.79 19.53 7.99
CA ILE A 251 -14.65 18.87 8.99
C ILE A 251 -14.63 19.62 10.32
N PRO A 252 -15.79 19.80 10.98
CA PRO A 252 -17.12 19.63 10.42
C PRO A 252 -17.43 20.77 9.47
N GLN A 253 -18.11 20.48 8.37
CA GLN A 253 -18.62 21.54 7.49
C GLN A 253 -19.59 22.48 8.24
N PHE A 254 -20.32 21.94 9.22
CA PHE A 254 -21.17 22.69 10.13
C PHE A 254 -20.50 22.80 11.50
N GLY A 255 -19.89 23.95 11.77
CA GLY A 255 -19.10 24.22 12.98
C GLY A 255 -17.91 25.13 12.65
N PRO A 256 -16.96 25.34 13.58
CA PRO A 256 -15.70 26.01 13.26
C PRO A 256 -14.98 25.22 12.16
N HIS A 257 -14.64 25.87 11.05
CA HIS A 257 -13.84 25.33 9.94
C HIS A 257 -12.83 26.38 9.47
N GLY A 258 -11.93 26.07 8.53
CA GLY A 258 -10.99 27.03 7.97
C GLY A 258 -9.87 27.50 8.93
N PRO A 259 -9.40 28.76 8.83
CA PRO A 259 -8.25 29.25 9.60
C PRO A 259 -8.42 29.18 11.12
N SER A 260 -9.64 29.28 11.64
CA SER A 260 -9.96 29.13 13.06
C SER A 260 -9.66 27.73 13.60
N CYS A 261 -9.47 26.75 12.72
CA CYS A 261 -9.10 25.39 13.11
C CYS A 261 -7.61 25.14 13.24
N LYS A 262 -6.76 26.11 12.88
CA LYS A 262 -5.31 26.00 13.03
C LYS A 262 -4.87 25.65 14.46
N GLN A 263 -5.63 26.08 15.48
CA GLN A 263 -5.35 25.77 16.87
C GLN A 263 -5.66 24.30 17.26
N PHE A 264 -6.50 23.61 16.48
CA PHE A 264 -6.91 22.23 16.72
C PHE A 264 -6.16 21.23 15.84
N THR A 265 -5.62 21.69 14.71
CA THR A 265 -4.76 20.90 13.86
C THR A 265 -3.45 20.57 14.59
N LYS A 266 -3.31 19.31 15.04
CA LYS A 266 -2.06 18.80 15.65
C LYS A 266 -0.90 18.65 14.65
N LEU A 267 -1.15 18.85 13.35
CA LEU A 267 -0.17 18.75 12.28
C LEU A 267 0.39 20.14 11.95
N LYS A 268 1.71 20.32 12.06
CA LYS A 268 2.36 21.51 11.50
C LYS A 268 1.99 21.64 10.01
N PRO A 269 1.79 22.87 9.48
CA PRO A 269 1.48 23.09 8.08
C PRO A 269 2.41 22.31 7.15
N LEU A 270 1.85 21.81 6.04
CA LEU A 270 2.56 21.23 4.90
C LEU A 270 3.42 22.32 4.21
N ASP A 271 4.49 22.78 4.86
CA ASP A 271 5.54 23.57 4.21
C ASP A 271 6.72 22.63 3.87
N ASP A 272 6.91 22.42 2.57
CA ASP A 272 8.10 22.07 1.75
C ASP A 272 9.18 21.07 2.24
N GLY A 273 9.02 20.44 3.40
CA GLY A 273 10.02 19.52 3.96
C GLY A 273 9.45 18.53 4.98
N TYR A 274 8.15 18.21 4.89
CA TYR A 274 7.48 17.36 5.87
C TYR A 274 8.04 15.93 5.84
N ASP A 275 8.84 15.61 6.84
CA ASP A 275 9.33 14.26 7.09
C ASP A 275 8.19 13.39 7.63
N HIS A 276 7.59 12.59 6.75
CA HIS A 276 6.58 11.61 7.10
C HIS A 276 7.13 10.43 7.96
N SER A 277 8.40 10.43 8.39
CA SER A 277 9.04 9.36 9.16
C SER A 277 8.58 9.25 10.62
N LEU A 278 8.01 10.31 11.20
CA LEU A 278 7.46 10.22 12.55
C LEU A 278 6.14 9.47 12.50
N HIS A 279 6.11 8.31 13.16
CA HIS A 279 4.87 7.61 13.50
C HIS A 279 3.84 8.65 13.94
N ARG A 280 2.72 8.77 13.19
CA ARG A 280 1.51 9.36 13.77
C ARG A 280 1.34 8.59 15.08
N PRO A 281 1.36 9.24 16.27
CA PRO A 281 0.81 8.57 17.43
C PRO A 281 -0.55 8.08 16.98
N VAL A 282 -0.78 6.76 17.04
CA VAL A 282 -2.05 6.13 16.68
C VAL A 282 -3.10 7.05 17.25
N ARG A 283 -3.93 7.65 16.39
CA ARG A 283 -5.03 8.49 16.86
C ARG A 283 -5.74 7.57 17.85
N SER A 284 -5.66 7.88 19.14
CA SER A 284 -6.56 7.32 20.15
C SER A 284 -7.92 7.96 19.86
N ALA A 285 -8.45 7.64 18.68
CA ALA A 285 -9.80 7.90 18.30
C ALA A 285 -10.56 6.78 18.99
N TYR A 286 -11.49 7.16 19.86
CA TYR A 286 -12.55 6.28 20.36
C TYR A 286 -12.27 5.27 21.48
N THR A 287 -11.16 5.31 22.22
CA THR A 287 -11.08 4.50 23.46
C THR A 287 -11.80 5.11 24.67
N ASP A 288 -12.36 6.31 24.57
CA ASP A 288 -13.13 6.95 25.66
C ASP A 288 -14.66 6.90 25.45
N ALA A 289 -15.15 5.85 24.80
CA ALA A 289 -16.59 5.52 24.79
C ALA A 289 -17.10 4.99 26.15
N SER A 290 -16.21 4.85 27.15
CA SER A 290 -16.54 4.45 28.52
C SER A 290 -17.36 5.51 29.29
N HIS A 291 -17.53 6.72 28.75
CA HIS A 291 -18.28 7.80 29.39
C HIS A 291 -19.77 7.89 29.01
N LEU A 292 -20.30 7.04 28.13
CA LEU A 292 -21.70 7.12 27.64
C LEU A 292 -22.77 6.50 28.58
N HIS A 293 -22.40 5.98 29.75
CA HIS A 293 -23.37 5.49 30.75
C HIS A 293 -23.18 6.07 32.16
N ALA A 294 -22.45 7.18 32.32
CA ALA A 294 -22.38 7.85 33.61
C ALA A 294 -23.68 8.60 33.91
N THR A 295 -24.33 8.19 35.00
CA THR A 295 -25.42 8.82 35.72
C THR A 295 -25.45 10.36 35.65
N PRO A 296 -26.64 11.01 35.61
CA PRO A 296 -26.77 12.45 35.54
C PRO A 296 -26.12 13.11 36.75
N LYS A 297 -24.94 13.70 36.56
CA LYS A 297 -24.31 14.58 37.55
C LYS A 297 -24.87 16.01 37.42
N PRO A 298 -24.99 16.73 38.56
CA PRO A 298 -25.63 18.03 38.61
C PRO A 298 -24.82 19.10 37.87
N LYS A 299 -25.56 20.03 37.27
CA LYS A 299 -25.12 21.21 36.52
C LYS A 299 -24.05 22.00 37.30
N SER A 300 -22.77 21.81 36.96
CA SER A 300 -21.72 22.79 37.28
C SER A 300 -21.68 23.85 36.20
N SER A 301 -22.02 25.07 36.60
CA SER A 301 -21.93 26.32 35.84
C SER A 301 -20.50 26.68 35.46
N ALA A 302 -20.33 27.15 34.22
CA ALA A 302 -19.22 27.94 33.68
C ALA A 302 -17.83 27.29 33.64
N GLY A 303 -17.41 26.92 32.42
CA GLY A 303 -15.98 26.82 32.08
C GLY A 303 -15.57 25.62 31.23
N ASP A 304 -16.47 24.71 30.87
CA ASP A 304 -16.09 23.54 30.08
C ASP A 304 -15.97 23.93 28.61
N SER A 305 -14.74 24.20 28.17
CA SER A 305 -14.40 24.38 26.77
C SER A 305 -14.74 23.08 26.02
N GLN A 306 -15.95 22.99 25.49
CA GLN A 306 -16.33 21.92 24.57
C GLN A 306 -15.24 21.83 23.51
N ASN A 307 -14.49 20.73 23.54
CA ASN A 307 -13.50 20.38 22.53
C ASN A 307 -14.22 20.26 21.20
N THR A 308 -14.35 21.39 20.52
CA THR A 308 -15.01 21.43 19.22
C THR A 308 -14.04 20.76 18.27
N TYR A 309 -14.41 19.56 17.80
CA TYR A 309 -13.63 18.86 16.80
C TYR A 309 -13.52 19.75 15.58
N CYS A 310 -12.29 19.98 15.12
CA CYS A 310 -12.07 20.56 13.82
C CYS A 310 -10.83 19.98 13.16
N GLU A 311 -10.99 19.61 11.90
CA GLU A 311 -9.96 19.05 11.04
C GLU A 311 -10.05 19.72 9.66
N ARG A 312 -8.91 20.21 9.16
CA ARG A 312 -8.89 20.88 7.85
C ARG A 312 -8.83 19.84 6.75
N TRP A 313 -9.36 20.19 5.58
CA TRP A 313 -9.27 19.37 4.38
C TRP A 313 -7.83 18.89 4.11
N GLU A 314 -6.85 19.79 4.23
CA GLU A 314 -5.44 19.50 3.95
C GLU A 314 -4.86 18.43 4.89
N ASP A 315 -5.37 18.33 6.13
CA ASP A 315 -4.90 17.38 7.12
C ASP A 315 -5.33 15.94 6.75
N MET A 316 -6.48 15.81 6.08
CA MET A 316 -7.07 14.55 5.64
C MET A 316 -6.67 14.12 4.22
N VAL A 317 -6.06 15.01 3.43
CA VAL A 317 -5.49 14.63 2.11
C VAL A 317 -4.51 13.47 2.26
N SER A 318 -3.78 13.43 3.37
CA SER A 318 -2.89 12.32 3.69
C SER A 318 -3.62 10.98 3.83
N ASP A 319 -4.85 10.96 4.34
CA ASP A 319 -5.66 9.75 4.45
C ASP A 319 -6.19 9.29 3.08
N VAL A 320 -6.49 10.24 2.17
CA VAL A 320 -6.82 9.93 0.77
C VAL A 320 -5.60 9.37 0.02
N ASP A 321 -4.41 9.90 0.27
CA ASP A 321 -3.15 9.37 -0.28
C ASP A 321 -2.94 7.89 0.11
N TYR A 322 -3.20 7.57 1.37
CA TYR A 322 -3.19 6.19 1.88
C TYR A 322 -4.25 5.29 1.25
N LEU A 323 -5.46 5.82 0.98
CA LEU A 323 -6.47 5.10 0.21
C LEU A 323 -5.99 4.80 -1.22
N PHE A 324 -5.37 5.76 -1.91
CA PHE A 324 -4.88 5.55 -3.27
C PHE A 324 -3.77 4.51 -3.33
N GLU A 325 -2.84 4.57 -2.39
CA GLU A 325 -1.84 3.54 -2.19
C GLU A 325 -2.43 2.15 -1.92
N TRP A 326 -3.38 2.06 -0.98
CA TRP A 326 -4.09 0.81 -0.70
C TRP A 326 -4.78 0.26 -1.95
N SER A 327 -5.34 1.14 -2.77
CA SER A 327 -6.02 0.77 -4.00
C SER A 327 -5.06 0.09 -4.98
N VAL A 328 -3.89 0.68 -5.24
CA VAL A 328 -2.90 0.05 -6.12
C VAL A 328 -2.29 -1.22 -5.52
N ALA A 329 -2.08 -1.26 -4.20
CA ALA A 329 -1.63 -2.46 -3.52
C ALA A 329 -2.66 -3.60 -3.68
N ASN A 330 -3.97 -3.28 -3.67
CA ASN A 330 -5.05 -4.24 -3.92
C ASN A 330 -5.42 -4.38 -5.40
N ARG A 331 -4.49 -4.02 -6.31
CA ARG A 331 -4.62 -4.19 -7.78
C ARG A 331 -5.79 -3.41 -8.39
N LEU A 332 -6.32 -2.39 -7.74
CA LEU A 332 -7.34 -1.49 -8.28
C LEU A 332 -6.70 -0.38 -9.09
N ASN A 333 -7.27 -0.06 -10.26
CA ASN A 333 -6.77 0.99 -11.15
C ASN A 333 -7.69 2.21 -11.20
N LYS A 334 -8.81 2.20 -10.48
CA LYS A 334 -9.80 3.28 -10.51
C LYS A 334 -10.34 3.57 -9.12
N ILE A 335 -10.48 4.85 -8.80
CA ILE A 335 -11.20 5.34 -7.63
C ILE A 335 -12.28 6.29 -8.09
N GLU A 336 -13.48 6.04 -7.60
CA GLU A 336 -14.66 6.79 -7.95
C GLU A 336 -15.42 7.18 -6.69
N TRP A 337 -16.02 8.36 -6.70
CA TRP A 337 -16.93 8.80 -5.65
C TRP A 337 -18.01 9.71 -6.22
N LEU A 338 -19.15 9.74 -5.54
CA LEU A 338 -20.25 10.62 -5.88
C LEU A 338 -19.90 12.06 -5.54
N LEU A 339 -20.00 13.00 -6.49
CA LEU A 339 -19.94 14.42 -6.15
C LEU A 339 -21.30 14.91 -5.65
N LEU A 340 -21.30 15.47 -4.44
CA LEU A 340 -22.48 16.02 -3.79
C LEU A 340 -22.54 17.54 -4.03
N GLY A 341 -23.70 18.16 -3.82
CA GLY A 341 -23.90 19.59 -4.02
C GLY A 341 -25.07 20.11 -3.18
N SER A 342 -24.80 20.82 -2.09
CA SER A 342 -25.85 21.47 -1.29
C SER A 342 -25.87 22.98 -1.50
N TYR A 343 -27.06 23.57 -1.59
CA TYR A 343 -27.23 25.04 -1.60
C TYR A 343 -26.70 25.70 -0.33
N LYS A 344 -26.59 24.95 0.78
CA LYS A 344 -26.07 25.42 2.07
C LYS A 344 -24.57 25.67 2.06
N TRP A 345 -23.85 25.19 1.05
CA TRP A 345 -22.39 25.28 0.98
C TRP A 345 -21.89 26.62 0.42
N GLY A 346 -22.80 27.49 -0.03
CA GLY A 346 -22.42 28.79 -0.60
C GLY A 346 -21.60 28.69 -1.88
N ASP A 347 -20.99 29.80 -2.28
CA ASP A 347 -20.14 29.88 -3.48
C ASP A 347 -18.68 29.51 -3.17
N GLU A 348 -18.44 28.23 -2.85
CA GLU A 348 -17.09 27.70 -2.61
C GLU A 348 -16.47 27.04 -3.85
N TRP A 349 -17.02 27.31 -5.04
CA TRP A 349 -16.71 26.53 -6.23
C TRP A 349 -15.22 26.61 -6.65
N SER A 350 -14.59 27.77 -6.48
CA SER A 350 -13.17 27.98 -6.78
C SER A 350 -12.27 27.13 -5.88
N THR A 351 -12.51 27.16 -4.57
CA THR A 351 -11.80 26.35 -3.55
C THR A 351 -12.02 24.86 -3.79
N ARG A 352 -13.28 24.45 -3.98
CA ARG A 352 -13.65 23.05 -4.24
C ARG A 352 -12.98 22.51 -5.49
N ARG A 353 -13.00 23.26 -6.60
CA ARG A 353 -12.31 22.88 -7.84
C ARG A 353 -10.81 22.74 -7.63
N LYS A 354 -10.18 23.63 -6.87
CA LYS A 354 -8.75 23.54 -6.53
C LYS A 354 -8.45 22.26 -5.75
N ARG A 355 -9.26 21.95 -4.73
CA ARG A 355 -9.13 20.74 -3.90
C ARG A 355 -9.32 19.45 -4.70
N LEU A 356 -10.35 19.39 -5.54
CA LEU A 356 -10.57 18.25 -6.46
C LEU A 356 -9.39 18.06 -7.44
N LYS A 357 -8.84 19.14 -8.00
CA LYS A 357 -7.63 19.06 -8.84
C LYS A 357 -6.44 18.49 -8.08
N THR A 358 -6.29 18.83 -6.80
CA THR A 358 -5.24 18.26 -5.94
C THR A 358 -5.44 16.75 -5.75
N LEU A 359 -6.66 16.29 -5.46
CA LEU A 359 -6.95 14.85 -5.33
C LEU A 359 -6.70 14.09 -6.64
N VAL A 360 -7.12 14.65 -7.77
CA VAL A 360 -6.87 14.07 -9.10
C VAL A 360 -5.37 13.98 -9.37
N LYS A 361 -4.62 15.06 -9.14
CA LYS A 361 -3.16 15.07 -9.30
C LYS A 361 -2.48 14.03 -8.41
N LEU A 362 -2.95 13.88 -7.18
CA LEU A 362 -2.46 12.89 -6.22
C LEU A 362 -2.72 11.46 -6.71
N GLY A 363 -3.93 11.15 -7.16
CA GLY A 363 -4.26 9.83 -7.74
C GLY A 363 -3.40 9.49 -8.96
N HIS A 364 -3.16 10.48 -9.84
CA HIS A 364 -2.29 10.28 -11.00
C HIS A 364 -0.82 10.01 -10.63
N GLN A 365 -0.35 10.39 -9.43
CA GLN A 365 1.00 9.99 -8.98
C GLN A 365 1.13 8.46 -8.81
N TYR A 366 0.01 7.75 -8.69
CA TYR A 366 -0.07 6.29 -8.64
C TYR A 366 -0.49 5.65 -9.97
N SER A 367 -0.68 6.45 -11.03
CA SER A 367 -1.32 6.01 -12.28
C SER A 367 -2.75 5.48 -12.08
N LEU A 368 -3.48 6.00 -11.07
CA LEU A 368 -4.89 5.68 -10.85
C LEU A 368 -5.80 6.55 -11.72
N LEU A 369 -6.88 5.94 -12.21
CA LEU A 369 -8.00 6.65 -12.82
C LEU A 369 -8.86 7.24 -11.71
N ILE A 370 -9.06 8.55 -11.76
CA ILE A 370 -9.93 9.26 -10.82
C ILE A 370 -11.22 9.63 -11.53
N GLY A 371 -12.32 9.05 -11.05
CA GLY A 371 -13.66 9.22 -11.59
C GLY A 371 -14.60 9.90 -10.60
N VAL A 372 -15.70 10.41 -11.14
CA VAL A 372 -16.83 10.89 -10.36
C VAL A 372 -18.08 10.16 -10.82
N ASP A 373 -18.85 9.67 -9.88
CA ASP A 373 -20.21 9.20 -10.17
C ASP A 373 -21.10 10.43 -10.30
N VAL A 374 -21.82 10.50 -11.43
CA VAL A 374 -22.78 11.57 -11.73
C VAL A 374 -24.10 10.90 -12.10
N PRO A 375 -24.98 10.67 -11.14
CA PRO A 375 -26.24 9.99 -11.40
C PRO A 375 -27.11 10.79 -12.36
N LEU A 376 -27.83 10.10 -13.25
CA LEU A 376 -28.79 10.74 -14.16
C LEU A 376 -29.97 11.40 -13.41
N GLY A 377 -30.29 10.98 -12.18
CA GLY A 377 -31.40 11.58 -11.43
C GLY A 377 -31.51 11.18 -9.98
N ASN A 378 -30.38 11.00 -9.28
CA ASN A 378 -30.39 10.74 -7.85
C ASN A 378 -30.53 12.04 -7.06
N ILE A 379 -31.78 12.52 -6.90
CA ILE A 379 -32.10 13.74 -6.14
C ILE A 379 -31.99 13.48 -4.62
N GLN A 380 -32.12 12.23 -4.19
CA GLN A 380 -32.32 11.85 -2.79
C GLN A 380 -31.11 12.15 -1.87
N GLN A 381 -29.99 12.61 -2.43
CA GLN A 381 -28.73 12.82 -1.72
C GLN A 381 -28.02 14.13 -2.09
N HIS A 382 -28.68 15.04 -2.81
CA HIS A 382 -28.00 16.21 -3.36
C HIS A 382 -26.83 15.85 -4.30
N GLY A 383 -26.88 14.71 -4.98
CA GLY A 383 -25.86 14.33 -5.97
C GLY A 383 -25.86 15.29 -7.15
N TRP A 384 -24.70 15.46 -7.78
CA TRP A 384 -24.61 16.10 -9.09
C TRP A 384 -25.44 15.30 -10.09
N TYR A 385 -26.25 15.97 -10.92
CA TYR A 385 -27.09 15.31 -11.91
C TYR A 385 -26.89 15.92 -13.29
N MET A 386 -26.95 15.08 -14.33
CA MET A 386 -26.74 15.51 -15.71
C MET A 386 -27.95 16.19 -16.35
N VAL A 387 -29.16 16.01 -15.81
CA VAL A 387 -30.39 16.53 -16.41
C VAL A 387 -31.22 17.34 -15.42
N ASN A 388 -31.61 18.56 -15.81
CA ASN A 388 -32.41 19.48 -14.99
C ASN A 388 -33.89 19.07 -14.89
N VAL A 389 -34.35 18.12 -15.72
CA VAL A 389 -35.77 17.76 -15.83
C VAL A 389 -35.90 16.24 -15.73
N ARG A 390 -36.42 15.74 -14.61
CA ARG A 390 -37.16 14.47 -14.61
C ARG A 390 -38.60 14.83 -14.92
N LEU A 391 -39.10 14.40 -16.07
CA LEU A 391 -40.54 14.41 -16.29
C LEU A 391 -41.18 13.58 -15.16
N PRO A 392 -42.22 14.11 -14.49
CA PRO A 392 -42.93 13.34 -13.47
C PRO A 392 -43.52 12.11 -14.16
N PHE A 393 -43.18 10.93 -13.65
CA PHE A 393 -43.97 9.72 -13.89
C PHE A 393 -44.98 9.61 -12.76
#